data_AF-A0A0D8ZLV9-F1
#
_entry.id   AF-A0A0D8ZLV9-F1
#
_cell.length_a   1.000
_cell.length_b   1.000
_cell.length_c   1.000
_cell.angle_alpha   90.00
_cell.angle_beta   90.00
_cell.angle_gamma   90.00
#
_symmetry.space_group_name_H-M   'P 1'
#
loop_
_entity.id
_entity.type
_entity.pdbx_description
1 polymer ?
#
loop_
_entity_poly.entity_id
_entity_poly.type
_entity_poly.pdbx_seq_one_letter_code
_entity_poly.pdbx_strand_id
1 'polypeptide(L)'
;MNDLEFIVNEYLHCYQDLYKFEDSWWAESSTWEEALKRAWDSRLENGKMHRHQCHVADKLPEGLKTSLEANVKPDEFTDFHQLYSWIKSITTRVKGLGDTTTYDVAQRLCVWMNMPPELIYLHAGAAKGAKKLGIKGESVPLSNFPNEIQRLGATHAERFLCKYKDQIPATTMKDSACNN
;
A
#
# COMPACT_ATOMS: atom_id res chain seq x y z
N MET A 1 9.02 -25.02 -12.49
CA MET A 1 8.90 -23.66 -11.92
C MET A 1 7.42 -23.34 -11.86
N ASN A 2 6.89 -22.99 -10.69
CA ASN A 2 5.49 -22.58 -10.57
C ASN A 2 5.31 -21.25 -11.33
N ASP A 3 4.20 -21.08 -12.06
CA ASP A 3 3.91 -19.84 -12.80
C ASP A 3 3.94 -18.63 -11.85
N LEU A 4 3.42 -18.79 -10.63
CA LEU A 4 3.48 -17.76 -9.59
C LEU A 4 4.92 -17.46 -9.13
N GLU A 5 5.76 -18.48 -8.97
CA GLU A 5 7.16 -18.31 -8.55
C GLU A 5 7.95 -17.50 -9.58
N PHE A 6 7.74 -17.79 -10.87
CA PHE A 6 8.37 -17.08 -11.97
C PHE A 6 7.99 -15.59 -11.96
N ILE A 7 6.70 -15.29 -11.87
CA ILE A 7 6.20 -13.90 -11.88
C ILE A 7 6.70 -13.13 -10.65
N VAL A 8 6.78 -13.77 -9.47
CA VAL A 8 7.34 -13.12 -8.28
C VAL A 8 8.85 -12.86 -8.43
N ASN A 9 9.61 -13.77 -9.04
CA ASN A 9 11.04 -13.56 -9.29
C ASN A 9 11.26 -12.40 -10.28
N GLU A 10 10.43 -12.30 -11.33
CA GLU A 10 10.44 -11.17 -12.27
C GLU A 10 10.15 -9.86 -11.53
N TYR A 11 9.14 -9.83 -10.66
CA TYR A 11 8.82 -8.65 -9.85
C TYR A 11 10.01 -8.20 -8.99
N LEU A 12 10.67 -9.13 -8.29
CA LEU A 12 11.85 -8.80 -7.46
C LEU A 12 12.97 -8.22 -8.32
N HIS A 13 13.27 -8.85 -9.46
CA HIS A 13 14.30 -8.39 -10.38
C HIS A 13 14.05 -6.98 -10.91
N CYS A 14 12.78 -6.64 -11.22
CA CYS A 14 12.44 -5.35 -11.81
C CYS A 14 12.22 -4.23 -10.78
N TYR A 15 11.73 -4.54 -9.58
CA TYR A 15 11.15 -3.53 -8.69
C TYR A 15 11.77 -3.42 -7.31
N GLN A 16 12.56 -4.40 -6.86
CA GLN A 16 13.10 -4.37 -5.50
C GLN A 16 13.96 -3.12 -5.26
N ASP A 17 14.83 -2.76 -6.20
CA ASP A 17 15.68 -1.59 -6.06
C ASP A 17 14.96 -0.28 -6.43
N LEU A 18 14.03 -0.32 -7.40
CA LEU A 18 13.23 0.86 -7.78
C LEU A 18 12.48 1.43 -6.57
N TYR A 19 11.89 0.54 -5.76
CA TYR A 19 11.15 0.96 -4.59
C TYR A 19 12.03 1.51 -3.47
N LYS A 20 13.31 1.10 -3.37
CA LYS A 20 14.24 1.71 -2.42
C LYS A 20 14.50 3.18 -2.76
N PHE A 21 14.67 3.50 -4.05
CA PHE A 21 14.83 4.89 -4.50
C PHE A 21 13.57 5.72 -4.27
N GLU A 22 12.39 5.14 -4.52
CA GLU A 22 11.14 5.83 -4.23
C GLU A 22 10.95 6.05 -2.72
N ASP A 23 11.27 5.04 -1.90
CA ASP A 23 11.15 5.11 -0.45
C ASP A 23 12.16 6.11 0.14
N SER A 24 13.38 6.25 -0.42
CA SER A 24 14.31 7.31 0.03
C SER A 24 13.74 8.72 -0.18
N TRP A 25 13.01 8.95 -1.27
CA TRP A 25 12.33 10.22 -1.51
C TRP A 25 11.25 10.52 -0.44
N TRP A 26 10.51 9.49 -0.02
CA TRP A 26 9.51 9.65 1.04
C TRP A 26 10.14 9.89 2.41
N ALA A 27 11.32 9.31 2.67
CA ALA A 27 12.06 9.47 3.92
C ALA A 27 12.70 10.87 4.11
N GLU A 28 12.96 11.61 3.03
CA GLU A 28 13.72 12.88 3.05
C GLU A 28 12.95 14.10 3.62
N SER A 29 12.35 14.02 4.80
CA SER A 29 11.68 15.17 5.45
C SER A 29 12.26 15.43 6.85
N SER A 30 12.43 16.70 7.21
CA SER A 30 13.04 17.07 8.49
C SER A 30 12.00 17.10 9.62
N THR A 31 10.73 17.27 9.28
CA THR A 31 9.64 17.38 10.25
C THR A 31 8.43 16.54 9.86
N TRP A 32 7.57 16.26 10.84
CA TRP A 32 6.30 15.57 10.63
C TRP A 32 5.37 16.34 9.67
N GLU A 33 5.32 17.67 9.77
CA GLU A 33 4.51 18.51 8.90
C GLU A 33 4.99 18.45 7.44
N GLU A 34 6.30 18.45 7.22
CA GLU A 34 6.89 18.24 5.89
C GLU A 34 6.60 16.85 5.34
N ALA A 35 6.70 15.81 6.19
CA ALA A 35 6.36 14.44 5.81
C ALA A 35 4.88 14.31 5.43
N LEU A 36 3.97 14.91 6.20
CA LEU A 36 2.54 15.01 5.87
C LEU A 36 2.31 15.71 4.55
N LYS A 37 2.90 16.90 4.37
CA LYS A 37 2.77 17.66 3.14
C LYS A 37 3.26 16.84 1.95
N ARG A 38 4.42 16.18 2.06
CA ARG A 38 4.97 15.36 0.98
C ARG A 38 4.10 14.14 0.67
N ALA A 39 3.65 13.43 1.69
CA ALA A 39 2.81 12.24 1.53
C ALA A 39 1.50 12.59 0.82
N TRP A 40 0.87 13.70 1.19
CA TRP A 40 -0.37 14.20 0.58
C TRP A 40 -0.16 14.80 -0.80
N ASP A 41 0.87 15.64 -0.99
CA ASP A 41 1.21 16.23 -2.30
C ASP A 41 1.39 15.15 -3.37
N SER A 42 1.81 13.94 -2.96
CA SER A 42 1.87 12.74 -3.80
C SER A 42 2.73 12.94 -5.05
N ARG A 43 3.73 13.82 -4.98
CA ARG A 43 4.66 14.08 -6.07
C ARG A 43 5.92 13.25 -5.88
N LEU A 44 6.37 12.63 -6.97
CA LEU A 44 7.66 11.99 -7.08
C LEU A 44 8.78 13.05 -7.03
N GLU A 45 10.02 12.60 -6.81
CA GLU A 45 11.22 13.45 -6.82
C GLU A 45 11.30 14.36 -8.06
N ASN A 46 10.89 13.86 -9.23
CA ASN A 46 10.84 14.62 -10.48
C ASN A 46 9.65 15.60 -10.59
N GLY A 47 8.89 15.82 -9.51
CA GLY A 47 7.74 16.70 -9.43
C GLY A 47 6.44 16.16 -10.06
N LYS A 48 6.47 15.01 -10.75
CA LYS A 48 5.27 14.42 -11.35
C LYS A 48 4.35 13.84 -10.27
N MET A 49 3.05 13.99 -10.49
CA MET A 49 2.03 13.35 -9.66
C MET A 49 2.18 11.82 -9.73
N HIS A 50 2.12 11.15 -8.57
CA HIS A 50 2.12 9.70 -8.50
C HIS A 50 0.90 9.15 -9.25
N ARG A 51 1.10 8.14 -10.11
CA ARG A 51 0.08 7.67 -11.06
C ARG A 51 -1.26 7.35 -10.40
N HIS A 52 -1.24 6.75 -9.20
CA HIS A 52 -2.46 6.42 -8.45
C HIS A 52 -3.30 7.64 -8.06
N GLN A 53 -2.68 8.81 -7.96
CA GLN A 53 -3.30 10.02 -7.43
C GLN A 53 -3.71 11.03 -8.50
N CYS A 54 -3.40 10.77 -9.79
CA CYS A 54 -3.72 11.67 -10.90
C CYS A 54 -5.23 12.01 -11.00
N HIS A 55 -6.11 11.08 -10.67
CA HIS A 55 -7.57 11.27 -10.77
C HIS A 55 -8.19 11.97 -9.56
N VAL A 56 -7.44 12.11 -8.47
CA VAL A 56 -7.92 12.70 -7.20
C VAL A 56 -7.04 13.87 -6.76
N ALA A 57 -6.19 14.37 -7.66
CA ALA A 57 -5.18 15.39 -7.38
C ALA A 57 -5.79 16.68 -6.79
N ASP A 58 -7.01 17.03 -7.21
CA ASP A 58 -7.75 18.20 -6.71
C ASP A 58 -8.27 18.02 -5.27
N LYS A 59 -8.32 16.78 -4.76
CA LYS A 59 -8.78 16.43 -3.40
C LYS A 59 -7.65 16.30 -2.38
N LEU A 60 -6.42 16.05 -2.83
CA LEU A 60 -5.27 15.88 -1.93
C LEU A 60 -5.01 17.07 -1.00
N PRO A 61 -5.15 18.35 -1.43
CA PRO A 61 -4.97 19.49 -0.53
C PRO A 61 -5.98 19.52 0.63
N GLU A 62 -7.21 19.04 0.41
CA GLU A 62 -8.23 18.94 1.45
C GLU A 62 -7.89 17.85 2.47
N GLY A 63 -7.34 16.72 1.99
CA GLY A 63 -6.78 15.67 2.85
C GLY A 63 -5.65 16.20 3.73
N LEU A 64 -4.68 16.92 3.14
CA LEU A 64 -3.58 17.56 3.88
C LEU A 64 -4.10 18.54 4.93
N LYS A 65 -5.02 19.42 4.55
CA LYS A 65 -5.62 20.39 5.49
C LYS A 65 -6.25 19.69 6.68
N THR A 66 -7.05 18.66 6.42
CA THR A 66 -7.72 17.87 7.48
C THR A 66 -6.70 17.14 8.38
N SER A 67 -5.60 16.64 7.82
CA SER A 67 -4.50 16.05 8.62
C SER A 67 -3.82 17.06 9.53
N LEU A 68 -3.53 18.26 9.04
CA LEU A 68 -2.89 19.31 9.82
C LEU A 68 -3.81 19.82 10.95
N GLU A 69 -5.11 19.99 10.66
CA GLU A 69 -6.11 20.39 11.66
C GLU A 69 -6.29 19.36 12.77
N ALA A 70 -6.07 18.08 12.49
CA ALA A 70 -6.11 17.02 13.51
C ALA A 70 -4.96 17.13 14.54
N ASN A 71 -3.85 17.80 14.19
CA ASN A 71 -2.70 18.07 15.06
C ASN A 71 -2.12 16.81 15.77
N VAL A 72 -2.28 15.64 15.16
CA VAL A 72 -1.72 14.37 15.67
C VAL A 72 -0.21 14.37 15.50
N LYS A 73 0.51 13.83 16.48
CA LYS A 73 1.97 13.70 16.48
C LYS A 73 2.40 12.28 16.08
N PRO A 74 3.59 12.12 15.47
CA PRO A 74 4.02 10.82 14.96
C PRO A 74 4.24 9.77 16.06
N ASP A 75 4.60 10.18 17.26
CA ASP A 75 4.78 9.31 18.44
C ASP A 75 3.47 8.75 19.00
N GLU A 76 2.31 9.24 18.54
CA GLU A 76 1.00 8.69 18.90
C GLU A 76 0.69 7.38 18.17
N PHE A 77 1.42 7.04 17.10
CA PHE A 77 1.22 5.80 16.36
C PHE A 77 2.24 4.74 16.80
N THR A 78 1.74 3.62 17.32
CA THR A 78 2.60 2.49 17.73
C THR A 78 2.85 1.49 16.61
N ASP A 79 2.01 1.50 15.59
CA ASP A 79 2.09 0.58 14.45
C ASP A 79 1.48 1.19 13.18
N PHE A 80 1.74 0.52 12.05
CA PHE A 80 1.19 0.91 10.75
C PHE A 80 -0.34 0.94 10.72
N HIS A 81 -1.01 0.05 11.47
CA HIS A 81 -2.46 -0.06 11.43
C HIS A 81 -3.14 1.17 12.05
N GLN A 82 -2.58 1.72 13.13
CA GLN A 82 -3.05 2.96 13.74
C GLN A 82 -2.87 4.15 12.78
N LEU A 83 -1.71 4.26 12.14
CA LEU A 83 -1.45 5.28 11.12
C LEU A 83 -2.44 5.17 9.95
N TYR A 84 -2.62 3.96 9.42
CA TYR A 84 -3.58 3.68 8.36
C TYR A 84 -5.02 4.05 8.76
N SER A 85 -5.43 3.66 9.97
CA SER A 85 -6.77 3.95 10.49
C SER A 85 -7.02 5.44 10.65
N TRP A 86 -6.01 6.20 11.10
CA TRP A 86 -6.09 7.65 11.17
C TRP A 86 -6.22 8.28 9.78
N ILE A 87 -5.37 7.90 8.81
CA ILE A 87 -5.49 8.37 7.43
C ILE A 87 -6.85 7.99 6.83
N LYS A 88 -7.36 6.79 7.13
CA LYS A 88 -8.71 6.35 6.68
C LYS A 88 -9.81 7.24 7.25
N SER A 89 -9.70 7.66 8.51
CA SER A 89 -10.64 8.61 9.12
C SER A 89 -10.64 9.97 8.41
N ILE A 90 -9.51 10.36 7.81
CA ILE A 90 -9.39 11.59 7.02
C ILE A 90 -9.99 11.39 5.63
N THR A 91 -9.59 10.35 4.90
CA THR A 91 -10.06 10.11 3.53
C THR A 91 -11.57 9.86 3.46
N THR A 92 -12.16 9.25 4.49
CA THR A 92 -13.63 9.08 4.58
C THR A 92 -14.41 10.39 4.72
N ARG A 93 -13.78 11.46 5.24
CA ARG A 93 -14.39 12.80 5.33
C ARG A 93 -14.25 13.62 4.05
N VAL A 94 -13.27 13.29 3.20
CA VAL A 94 -12.95 14.03 1.97
C VAL A 94 -13.47 13.27 0.76
N LYS A 95 -14.57 13.74 0.18
CA LYS A 95 -15.22 13.08 -0.96
C LYS A 95 -14.27 12.96 -2.16
N GLY A 96 -14.06 11.72 -2.61
CA GLY A 96 -13.22 11.39 -3.77
C GLY A 96 -11.91 10.72 -3.39
N LEU A 97 -11.51 10.77 -2.11
CA LEU A 97 -10.43 9.95 -1.59
C LEU A 97 -10.97 8.57 -1.18
N GLY A 98 -10.21 7.52 -1.45
CA GLY A 98 -10.59 6.14 -1.13
C GLY A 98 -9.40 5.30 -0.69
N ASP A 99 -9.60 3.99 -0.55
CA ASP A 99 -8.63 3.08 0.06
C ASP A 99 -7.23 3.11 -0.57
N THR A 100 -7.14 3.39 -1.89
CA THR A 100 -5.85 3.56 -2.57
C THR A 100 -5.11 4.80 -2.09
N THR A 101 -5.79 5.94 -1.94
CA THR A 101 -5.18 7.14 -1.36
C THR A 101 -4.86 6.94 0.11
N THR A 102 -5.76 6.28 0.86
CA THR A 102 -5.54 5.94 2.26
C THR A 102 -4.23 5.16 2.43
N TYR A 103 -4.08 4.07 1.68
CA TYR A 103 -2.90 3.23 1.76
C TYR A 103 -1.64 3.95 1.25
N ASP A 104 -1.70 4.61 0.08
CA ASP A 104 -0.54 5.32 -0.48
C ASP A 104 0.00 6.39 0.49
N VAL A 105 -0.87 7.18 1.12
CA VAL A 105 -0.47 8.22 2.09
C VAL A 105 0.10 7.58 3.35
N ALA A 106 -0.58 6.57 3.91
CA ALA A 106 -0.09 5.86 5.10
C ALA A 106 1.27 5.21 4.84
N GLN A 107 1.48 4.59 3.68
CA GLN A 107 2.76 4.00 3.28
C GLN A 107 3.87 5.05 3.26
N ARG A 108 3.66 6.18 2.59
CA ARG A 108 4.68 7.24 2.50
C ARG A 108 5.09 7.78 3.88
N LEU A 109 4.12 7.93 4.79
CA LEU A 109 4.40 8.33 6.17
C LEU A 109 5.12 7.23 6.96
N CYS A 110 4.72 5.97 6.78
CA CYS A 110 5.38 4.83 7.40
C CYS A 110 6.86 4.73 7.03
N VAL A 111 7.23 5.05 5.78
CA VAL A 111 8.63 5.11 5.35
C VAL A 111 9.41 6.15 6.14
N TRP A 112 8.85 7.35 6.31
CA TRP A 112 9.47 8.40 7.13
C TRP A 112 9.58 7.99 8.61
N MET A 113 8.57 7.29 9.13
CA MET A 113 8.53 6.80 10.52
C MET A 113 9.35 5.52 10.76
N ASN A 114 9.89 4.89 9.70
CA ASN A 114 10.53 3.57 9.73
C ASN A 114 9.65 2.50 10.40
N MET A 115 8.35 2.49 10.06
CA MET A 115 7.31 1.68 10.71
C MET A 115 6.58 0.79 9.69
N PRO A 116 7.22 -0.27 9.15
CA PRO A 116 6.68 -1.05 8.04
C PRO A 116 5.38 -1.78 8.41
N PRO A 117 4.48 -2.04 7.44
CA PRO A 117 3.28 -2.81 7.67
C PRO A 117 3.61 -4.29 7.97
N GLU A 118 2.87 -4.89 8.89
CA GLU A 118 2.91 -6.35 9.16
C GLU A 118 1.84 -7.11 8.36
N LEU A 119 0.78 -6.41 7.97
CA LEU A 119 -0.35 -6.94 7.19
C LEU A 119 -0.31 -6.42 5.76
N ILE A 120 -0.85 -7.20 4.83
CA ILE A 120 -1.07 -6.77 3.45
C ILE A 120 -2.43 -6.06 3.37
N TYR A 121 -2.43 -4.76 3.07
CA TYR A 121 -3.65 -3.97 2.90
C TYR A 121 -4.15 -4.07 1.46
N LEU A 122 -5.40 -4.48 1.29
CA LEU A 122 -6.02 -4.81 0.02
C LEU A 122 -6.90 -3.67 -0.48
N HIS A 123 -6.27 -2.57 -0.92
CA HIS A 123 -6.99 -1.54 -1.67
C HIS A 123 -7.38 -2.04 -3.08
N ALA A 124 -8.07 -1.21 -3.89
CA ALA A 124 -8.70 -1.65 -5.15
C ALA A 124 -7.83 -2.47 -6.12
N GLY A 125 -6.54 -2.17 -6.23
CA GLY A 125 -5.60 -2.91 -7.08
C GLY A 125 -5.16 -4.23 -6.43
N ALA A 126 -4.64 -4.15 -5.21
CA ALA A 126 -4.18 -5.32 -4.46
C ALA A 126 -5.30 -6.33 -4.20
N ALA A 127 -6.52 -5.87 -3.90
CA ALA A 127 -7.70 -6.72 -3.76
C ALA A 127 -8.02 -7.53 -5.02
N LYS A 128 -7.80 -6.97 -6.22
CA LYS A 128 -7.99 -7.72 -7.48
C LYS A 128 -6.95 -8.83 -7.63
N GLY A 129 -5.69 -8.56 -7.30
CA GLY A 129 -4.63 -9.57 -7.28
C GLY A 129 -4.92 -10.68 -6.25
N ALA A 130 -5.24 -10.29 -5.02
CA ALA A 130 -5.55 -11.23 -3.93
C ALA A 130 -6.76 -12.11 -4.23
N LYS A 131 -7.79 -11.56 -4.88
CA LYS A 131 -8.98 -12.31 -5.28
C LYS A 131 -8.65 -13.47 -6.21
N LYS A 132 -7.65 -13.36 -7.09
CA LYS A 132 -7.20 -14.45 -7.96
C LYS A 132 -6.58 -15.62 -7.19
N LEU A 133 -6.12 -15.36 -5.97
CA LEU A 133 -5.58 -16.34 -5.03
C LEU A 133 -6.66 -16.85 -4.04
N GLY A 134 -7.93 -16.48 -4.23
CA GLY A 134 -9.02 -16.82 -3.31
C GLY A 134 -9.05 -15.99 -2.02
N ILE A 135 -8.21 -14.97 -1.90
CA ILE A 135 -8.05 -14.17 -0.68
C ILE A 135 -8.89 -12.89 -0.78
N LYS A 136 -9.54 -12.52 0.33
CA LYS A 136 -10.37 -11.31 0.47
C LYS A 136 -10.20 -10.73 1.87
N GLY A 137 -10.53 -9.44 2.01
CA GLY A 137 -10.45 -8.70 3.27
C GLY A 137 -10.00 -7.26 3.01
N GLU A 138 -10.01 -6.44 4.06
CA GLU A 138 -9.38 -5.11 4.01
C GLU A 138 -7.87 -5.21 4.20
N SER A 139 -7.43 -6.01 5.18
CA SER A 139 -6.04 -6.32 5.44
C SER A 139 -5.91 -7.80 5.80
N VAL A 140 -4.84 -8.44 5.34
CA VAL A 140 -4.67 -9.89 5.49
C VAL A 140 -3.25 -10.20 5.98
N PRO A 141 -3.09 -11.11 6.96
CA PRO A 141 -1.77 -11.58 7.37
C PRO A 141 -0.98 -12.16 6.21
N LEU A 142 0.32 -11.88 6.17
CA LEU A 142 1.23 -12.39 5.13
C LEU A 142 1.17 -13.93 5.02
N SER A 143 1.04 -14.63 6.16
CA SER A 143 0.92 -16.09 6.25
C SER A 143 -0.27 -16.69 5.49
N ASN A 144 -1.27 -15.89 5.14
CA ASN A 144 -2.45 -16.37 4.42
C ASN A 144 -2.20 -16.44 2.90
N PHE A 145 -1.06 -15.94 2.42
CA PHE A 145 -0.69 -15.98 1.00
C PHE A 145 0.19 -17.19 0.69
N PRO A 146 0.31 -17.62 -0.58
CA PRO A 146 1.27 -18.63 -0.99
C PRO A 146 2.71 -18.29 -0.58
N ASN A 147 3.53 -19.32 -0.31
CA ASN A 147 4.92 -19.16 0.16
C ASN A 147 5.75 -18.25 -0.76
N GLU A 148 5.48 -18.29 -2.07
CA GLU A 148 6.12 -17.44 -3.06
C GLU A 148 5.88 -15.95 -2.83
N ILE A 149 4.71 -15.57 -2.31
CA ILE A 149 4.38 -14.17 -1.96
C ILE A 149 4.87 -13.85 -0.54
N GLN A 150 4.83 -14.81 0.38
CA GLN A 150 5.30 -14.60 1.75
C GLN A 150 6.75 -14.08 1.81
N ARG A 151 7.63 -14.56 0.93
CA ARG A 151 9.04 -14.10 0.87
C ARG A 151 9.22 -12.63 0.48
N LEU A 152 8.18 -11.96 -0.02
CA LEU A 152 8.25 -10.55 -0.39
C LEU A 152 8.18 -9.63 0.85
N GLY A 153 7.61 -10.09 1.95
CA GLY A 153 7.16 -9.19 3.03
C GLY A 153 5.92 -8.39 2.64
N ALA A 154 5.25 -7.77 3.61
CA ALA A 154 3.92 -7.17 3.41
C ALA A 154 3.90 -6.03 2.37
N THR A 155 4.87 -5.10 2.44
CA THR A 155 4.94 -3.95 1.52
C THR A 155 5.11 -4.39 0.06
N HIS A 156 6.05 -5.29 -0.22
CA HIS A 156 6.27 -5.76 -1.58
C HIS A 156 5.16 -6.70 -2.05
N ALA A 157 4.55 -7.48 -1.16
CA ALA A 157 3.40 -8.31 -1.49
C ALA A 157 2.20 -7.46 -1.92
N GLU A 158 1.88 -6.37 -1.20
CA GLU A 158 0.84 -5.44 -1.63
C GLU A 158 1.14 -4.87 -3.03
N ARG A 159 2.33 -4.28 -3.22
CA ARG A 159 2.75 -3.68 -4.49
C ARG A 159 2.69 -4.69 -5.64
N PHE A 160 3.13 -5.93 -5.39
CA PHE A 160 3.02 -7.05 -6.32
C PHE A 160 1.58 -7.32 -6.69
N LEU A 161 0.69 -7.52 -5.71
CA LEU A 161 -0.73 -7.80 -5.95
C LEU A 161 -1.40 -6.67 -6.74
N CYS A 162 -1.08 -5.41 -6.45
CA CYS A 162 -1.65 -4.26 -7.14
C CYS A 162 -1.17 -4.14 -8.59
N LYS A 163 0.13 -4.34 -8.81
CA LYS A 163 0.77 -4.18 -10.11
C LYS A 163 0.52 -5.36 -11.02
N TYR A 164 0.74 -6.57 -10.51
CA TYR A 164 0.67 -7.83 -11.25
C TYR A 164 -0.73 -8.47 -11.23
N LYS A 165 -1.76 -7.77 -10.71
CA LYS A 165 -3.16 -8.26 -10.67
C LYS A 165 -3.64 -8.90 -11.97
N ASP A 166 -3.19 -8.42 -13.12
CA ASP A 166 -3.63 -8.92 -14.44
C ASP A 166 -2.82 -10.14 -14.89
N GLN A 167 -1.57 -10.31 -14.42
CA GLN A 167 -0.70 -11.44 -14.73
C GLN A 167 -0.79 -12.61 -13.75
N ILE A 168 -1.26 -12.39 -12.52
CA ILE A 168 -1.43 -13.47 -11.54
C ILE A 168 -2.37 -14.55 -12.13
N PRO A 169 -1.99 -15.83 -12.15
CA PRO A 169 -2.88 -16.90 -12.59
C PRO A 169 -3.98 -17.09 -11.54
N ALA A 170 -5.22 -17.28 -11.99
CA ALA A 170 -6.30 -17.66 -11.09
C ALA A 170 -6.00 -19.05 -10.53
N THR A 171 -6.01 -19.20 -9.21
CA THR A 171 -5.92 -20.55 -8.62
C THR A 171 -7.18 -21.29 -9.03
N THR A 172 -7.04 -22.38 -9.77
CA THR A 172 -8.13 -23.34 -9.90
C THR A 172 -8.39 -23.87 -8.50
N MET A 173 -9.54 -23.54 -7.93
CA MET A 173 -10.00 -24.27 -6.75
C MET A 173 -10.07 -25.73 -7.20
N LYS A 174 -9.13 -26.57 -6.74
CA LYS A 174 -9.50 -27.96 -6.52
C LYS A 174 -10.50 -27.88 -5.39
N ASP A 175 -11.77 -28.12 -5.74
CA ASP A 175 -12.80 -28.41 -4.76
C ASP A 175 -12.26 -29.53 -3.88
N SER A 176 -11.72 -29.16 -2.72
CA SER A 176 -11.53 -30.08 -1.61
C SER A 176 -12.95 -30.41 -1.19
N ALA A 177 -13.42 -31.55 -1.69
CA ALA A 177 -14.72 -32.12 -1.47
C ALA A 177 -15.19 -31.98 -0.01
N CYS A 178 -16.50 -31.82 0.13
CA CYS A 178 -17.23 -32.28 1.31
C CYS A 178 -16.60 -33.56 1.86
N ASN A 179 -16.24 -33.55 3.14
CA ASN A 179 -16.21 -34.73 4.00
C ASN A 179 -16.19 -34.26 5.46
N ASN A 180 -17.39 -34.03 6.02
CA ASN A 180 -17.99 -34.88 7.05
C ASN A 180 -19.37 -34.34 7.42
#